data_AF-A0A8S4RGR3-F1
#
_entry.id   AF-A0A8S4RGR3-F1
#
_cell.length_a   1.000
_cell.length_b   1.000
_cell.length_c   1.000
_cell.angle_alpha   90.00
_cell.angle_beta   90.00
_cell.angle_gamma   90.00
#
_symmetry.space_group_name_H-M   'P 1'
#
loop_
_entity.id
_entity.type
_entity.pdbx_description
1 polymer ?
#
loop_
_entity_poly.entity_id
_entity_poly.type
_entity_poly.pdbx_seq_one_letter_code
_entity_poly.pdbx_strand_id
1 'polypeptide(L)'
;MLVTYHVFYEPHGRVTYANTDSIALYFVIGTCLFNLSSLAVVLSLDRALKKPKVLTKRYGLINVCMITTTTFLTVFGVLGYWSFGTMEENVLRSLPFDDNSAMLAIALYLVAIAFAYPIQCYPAIQIILEILRNRKETLSPKNMAIIEKVARPIFVTTSFLICYVVPIQGAFVAFVGNLCTTLIALVFPALMEICLLYPNNYGKYHFYLIKDLIVLGFGLSCAILGVALCTYLIYVRILCLHSPNDDSI
;
A
#
# COMPACT_ATOMS: atom_id res chain seq x y z
N MET A 1 -22.61 4.87 -1.36
CA MET A 1 -23.94 5.49 -1.21
C MET A 1 -24.50 5.39 0.22
N LEU A 2 -24.36 4.24 0.91
CA LEU A 2 -24.72 4.14 2.33
C LEU A 2 -23.75 4.90 3.26
N VAL A 3 -22.44 4.79 3.01
CA VAL A 3 -21.39 5.48 3.78
C VAL A 3 -21.49 7.00 3.63
N THR A 4 -21.87 7.50 2.45
CA THR A 4 -22.06 8.93 2.21
C THR A 4 -23.23 9.50 3.03
N TYR A 5 -24.27 8.72 3.33
CA TYR A 5 -25.41 9.20 4.13
C TYR A 5 -25.01 9.46 5.59
N HIS A 6 -24.19 8.57 6.16
CA HIS A 6 -23.62 8.76 7.51
C HIS A 6 -22.61 9.90 7.57
N VAL A 7 -21.85 10.08 6.49
CA VAL A 7 -20.83 11.15 6.38
C VAL A 7 -21.40 12.57 6.52
N PHE A 8 -22.66 12.77 6.14
CA PHE A 8 -23.29 14.09 6.15
C PHE A 8 -24.20 14.36 7.37
N TYR A 9 -24.41 13.40 8.27
CA TYR A 9 -25.41 13.55 9.34
C TYR A 9 -24.85 14.28 10.59
N GLU A 10 -23.56 14.15 10.91
CA GLU A 10 -22.94 14.86 12.04
C GLU A 10 -21.56 15.45 11.70
N PRO A 11 -21.48 16.66 11.09
CA PRO A 11 -20.19 17.31 10.86
C PRO A 11 -19.62 17.83 12.19
N HIS A 12 -18.74 17.05 12.82
CA HIS A 12 -17.96 17.52 13.96
C HIS A 12 -16.88 18.49 13.49
N GLY A 13 -17.20 19.78 13.52
CA GLY A 13 -16.34 20.89 13.12
C GLY A 13 -15.21 21.23 14.09
N ARG A 14 -14.33 20.26 14.42
CA ARG A 14 -13.05 20.59 15.11
C ARG A 14 -11.97 20.82 14.07
N VAL A 15 -11.52 22.07 13.97
CA VAL A 15 -10.38 22.47 13.16
C VAL A 15 -9.11 21.96 13.85
N THR A 16 -8.53 20.90 13.32
CA THR A 16 -7.25 20.36 13.76
C THR A 16 -6.15 20.87 12.84
N TYR A 17 -5.09 21.42 13.45
CA TYR A 17 -3.94 21.95 12.73
C TYR A 17 -3.14 20.80 12.12
N ALA A 18 -2.59 21.02 10.92
CA ALA A 18 -1.66 20.09 10.29
C ALA A 18 -0.43 19.93 11.20
N ASN A 19 -0.27 18.75 11.80
CA ASN A 19 0.92 18.47 12.58
C ASN A 19 2.14 18.45 11.63
N THR A 20 3.11 19.33 11.87
CA THR A 20 4.31 19.49 11.03
C THR A 20 5.46 18.62 11.52
N ASP A 21 5.19 17.69 12.44
CA ASP A 21 6.19 16.73 12.92
C ASP A 21 6.70 15.86 11.77
N SER A 22 8.02 15.71 11.69
CA SER A 22 8.68 14.86 10.69
C SER A 22 8.12 13.43 10.69
N ILE A 23 7.74 12.90 11.86
CA ILE A 23 7.12 11.58 12.01
C ILE A 23 5.80 11.49 11.24
N ALA A 24 4.94 12.51 11.37
CA ALA A 24 3.65 12.55 10.69
C ALA A 24 3.83 12.66 9.16
N LEU A 25 4.81 13.44 8.70
CA LEU A 25 5.12 13.58 7.27
C LEU A 25 5.56 12.25 6.65
N TYR A 26 6.52 11.55 7.26
CA TYR A 26 6.99 10.26 6.73
C TYR A 26 5.92 9.16 6.84
N PHE A 27 5.05 9.22 7.84
CA PHE A 27 3.90 8.32 7.96
C PHE A 27 2.92 8.53 6.80
N VAL A 28 2.53 9.78 6.51
CA VAL A 28 1.63 10.11 5.41
C VAL A 28 2.25 9.76 4.06
N ILE A 29 3.53 10.08 3.83
CA ILE A 29 4.25 9.73 2.60
C ILE A 29 4.24 8.22 2.38
N GLY A 30 4.57 7.42 3.40
CA GLY A 30 4.57 5.96 3.32
C GLY A 30 3.19 5.38 2.99
N THR A 31 2.16 5.86 3.69
CA THR A 31 0.77 5.42 3.46
C THR A 31 0.27 5.84 2.06
N CYS A 32 0.59 7.05 1.59
CA CYS A 32 0.24 7.49 0.24
C CYS A 32 0.95 6.67 -0.83
N LEU A 33 2.26 6.43 -0.68
CA LEU A 33 3.03 5.61 -1.61
C LEU A 33 2.47 4.19 -1.69
N PHE A 34 2.14 3.58 -0.55
CA PHE A 34 1.52 2.26 -0.53
C PHE A 34 0.17 2.24 -1.26
N ASN A 35 -0.73 3.19 -0.95
CA ASN A 35 -2.08 3.23 -1.55
C ASN A 35 -2.07 3.50 -3.06
N LEU A 36 -1.11 4.28 -3.55
CA LEU A 36 -1.02 4.63 -4.97
C LEU A 36 -0.20 3.61 -5.78
N SER A 37 0.46 2.65 -5.14
CA SER A 37 1.29 1.65 -5.80
C SER A 37 0.50 0.41 -6.20
N SER A 38 0.65 -0.02 -7.46
CA SER A 38 0.03 -1.24 -8.00
C SER A 38 0.97 -2.04 -8.90
N LEU A 39 2.27 -2.05 -8.58
CA LEU A 39 3.31 -2.59 -9.45
C LEU A 39 3.13 -4.08 -9.80
N ALA A 40 2.74 -4.92 -8.85
CA ALA A 40 2.54 -6.36 -9.08
C ALA A 40 1.40 -6.64 -10.07
N VAL A 41 0.34 -5.83 -10.04
CA VAL A 41 -0.81 -5.96 -10.93
C VAL A 41 -0.47 -5.44 -12.32
N VAL A 42 0.30 -4.35 -12.43
CA VAL A 42 0.74 -3.82 -13.72
C VAL A 42 1.59 -4.85 -14.48
N LEU A 43 2.48 -5.57 -13.79
CA LEU A 43 3.31 -6.61 -14.41
C LEU A 43 2.50 -7.83 -14.89
N SER A 44 1.54 -8.30 -14.09
CA SER A 44 0.68 -9.42 -14.51
C SER A 44 -0.26 -9.00 -15.64
N LEU A 45 -0.72 -7.74 -15.63
CA LEU A 45 -1.55 -7.17 -16.68
C LEU A 45 -0.79 -7.01 -18.00
N ASP A 46 0.46 -6.56 -17.97
CA ASP A 46 1.31 -6.46 -19.16
C ASP A 46 1.43 -7.81 -19.87
N ARG A 47 1.64 -8.89 -19.11
CA ARG A 47 1.68 -10.26 -19.63
C ARG A 47 0.34 -10.77 -20.16
N ALA A 48 -0.78 -10.28 -19.63
CA ALA A 48 -2.12 -10.69 -20.05
C ALA A 48 -2.63 -9.95 -21.29
N LEU A 49 -2.04 -8.81 -21.65
CA LEU A 49 -2.52 -7.96 -22.74
C LEU A 49 -2.02 -8.42 -24.11
N LYS A 50 -2.95 -8.52 -25.09
CA LYS A 50 -2.61 -8.80 -26.51
C LYS A 50 -1.75 -7.71 -27.17
N LYS A 51 -1.82 -6.47 -26.67
CA LYS A 51 -1.09 -5.29 -27.19
C LYS A 51 -0.52 -4.46 -26.03
N PRO A 52 0.72 -4.69 -25.58
CA PRO A 52 1.29 -4.03 -24.41
C PRO A 52 1.50 -2.53 -24.60
N LYS A 53 1.66 -2.05 -25.85
CA LYS A 53 1.86 -0.62 -26.17
C LYS A 53 0.71 0.31 -25.74
N VAL A 54 -0.45 -0.23 -25.42
CA VAL A 54 -1.60 0.55 -24.92
C VAL A 54 -1.41 1.01 -23.47
N LEU A 55 -0.60 0.29 -22.68
CA LEU A 55 -0.32 0.63 -21.28
C LEU A 55 0.38 1.99 -21.15
N THR A 56 1.42 2.22 -21.96
CA THR A 56 2.34 3.36 -21.85
C THR A 56 1.96 4.55 -22.74
N LYS A 57 0.82 4.49 -23.44
CA LYS A 57 0.35 5.64 -24.25
C LYS A 57 0.05 6.84 -23.34
N ARG A 58 0.08 8.07 -23.86
CA ARG A 58 -0.17 9.31 -23.07
C ARG A 58 -1.54 9.34 -22.36
N TYR A 59 -2.56 8.78 -22.99
CA TYR A 59 -3.86 8.45 -22.40
C TYR A 59 -4.03 6.93 -22.24
N GLY A 60 -2.93 6.26 -21.91
CA GLY A 60 -2.86 4.83 -21.70
C GLY A 60 -3.48 4.44 -20.36
N LEU A 61 -3.68 3.15 -20.20
CA LEU A 61 -4.39 2.59 -19.05
C LEU A 61 -3.74 2.99 -17.71
N ILE A 62 -2.40 3.03 -17.63
CA ILE A 62 -1.69 3.36 -16.38
C ILE A 62 -2.00 4.79 -15.92
N ASN A 63 -1.96 5.76 -16.82
CA ASN A 63 -2.20 7.17 -16.48
C ASN A 63 -3.68 7.40 -16.09
N VAL A 64 -4.61 6.77 -16.82
CA VAL A 64 -6.05 6.85 -16.49
C VAL A 64 -6.33 6.22 -15.13
N CYS A 65 -5.78 5.03 -14.85
CA CYS A 65 -5.93 4.37 -13.56
C CYS A 65 -5.36 5.22 -12.42
N MET A 66 -4.17 5.79 -12.60
CA MET A 66 -3.52 6.61 -11.56
C MET A 66 -4.32 7.89 -11.27
N ILE A 67 -4.75 8.64 -12.29
CA ILE A 67 -5.56 9.85 -12.10
C ILE A 67 -6.90 9.50 -11.44
N THR A 68 -7.55 8.43 -11.90
CA THR A 68 -8.84 7.99 -11.36
C THR A 68 -8.68 7.59 -9.89
N THR A 69 -7.78 6.67 -9.57
CA THR A 69 -7.56 6.20 -8.20
C THR A 69 -7.17 7.33 -7.25
N THR A 70 -6.28 8.25 -7.67
CA THR A 70 -5.92 9.41 -6.85
C THR A 70 -7.14 10.29 -6.58
N THR A 71 -7.96 10.60 -7.59
CA THR A 71 -9.16 11.42 -7.43
C THR A 71 -10.14 10.77 -6.46
N PHE A 72 -10.38 9.46 -6.61
CA PHE A 72 -11.23 8.69 -5.70
C PHE A 72 -10.69 8.72 -4.27
N LEU A 73 -9.40 8.40 -4.07
CA LEU A 73 -8.80 8.40 -2.74
C LEU A 73 -8.82 9.79 -2.08
N THR A 74 -8.57 10.85 -2.83
CA THR A 74 -8.65 12.22 -2.31
C THR A 74 -10.07 12.60 -1.90
N VAL A 75 -11.07 12.34 -2.73
CA VAL A 75 -12.47 12.66 -2.42
C VAL A 75 -12.95 11.87 -1.20
N PHE A 76 -12.72 10.56 -1.19
CA PHE A 76 -13.11 9.71 -0.05
C PHE A 76 -12.30 10.01 1.21
N GLY A 77 -11.03 10.37 1.08
CA GLY A 77 -10.18 10.76 2.21
C GLY A 77 -10.65 12.06 2.86
N VAL A 78 -10.96 13.09 2.06
CA VAL A 78 -11.47 14.38 2.56
C VAL A 78 -12.86 14.22 3.19
N LEU A 79 -13.76 13.49 2.53
CA LEU A 79 -15.10 13.24 3.06
C LEU A 79 -15.06 12.40 4.35
N GLY A 80 -14.20 11.38 4.39
CA GLY A 80 -13.98 10.58 5.59
C GLY A 80 -13.52 11.48 6.74
N TYR A 81 -12.47 12.26 6.53
CA TYR A 81 -11.93 13.16 7.54
C TYR A 81 -12.95 14.18 8.06
N TRP A 82 -13.77 14.75 7.16
CA TRP A 82 -14.83 15.67 7.55
C TRP A 82 -15.85 15.00 8.47
N SER A 83 -16.25 13.77 8.18
CA SER A 83 -17.32 13.09 8.92
C SER A 83 -16.96 12.61 10.32
N PHE A 84 -15.79 11.99 10.51
CA PHE A 84 -15.46 11.34 11.80
C PHE A 84 -14.42 12.10 12.63
N GLY A 85 -13.88 13.22 12.14
CA GLY A 85 -12.92 14.03 12.90
C GLY A 85 -11.60 13.31 13.21
N THR A 86 -11.08 13.45 14.43
CA THR A 86 -9.83 12.81 14.88
C THR A 86 -9.99 11.30 14.97
N MET A 87 -9.73 10.61 13.87
CA MET A 87 -10.01 9.18 13.72
C MET A 87 -8.94 8.26 14.33
N GLU A 88 -9.39 7.06 14.70
CA GLU A 88 -8.52 5.89 14.77
C GLU A 88 -7.99 5.52 13.37
N GLU A 89 -6.92 4.73 13.29
CA GLU A 89 -6.22 4.40 12.04
C GLU A 89 -7.08 3.70 10.98
N ASN A 90 -8.23 3.14 11.36
CA ASN A 90 -9.17 2.49 10.46
C ASN A 90 -10.58 3.08 10.65
N VAL A 91 -11.11 3.69 9.59
CA VAL A 91 -12.44 4.33 9.55
C VAL A 91 -13.55 3.39 10.03
N LEU A 92 -13.44 2.08 9.74
CA LEU A 92 -14.44 1.09 10.14
C LEU A 92 -14.48 0.82 11.63
N ARG A 93 -13.37 1.03 12.33
CA ARG A 93 -13.31 0.88 13.79
C ARG A 93 -13.95 2.07 14.51
N SER A 94 -13.96 3.23 13.86
CA SER A 94 -14.60 4.45 14.35
C SER A 94 -16.11 4.50 14.07
N LEU A 95 -16.70 3.51 13.40
CA LEU A 95 -18.16 3.45 13.23
C LEU A 95 -18.85 2.97 14.52
N PRO A 96 -19.90 3.66 15.01
CA PRO A 96 -20.68 3.17 16.14
C PRO A 96 -21.43 1.88 15.75
N PHE A 97 -21.36 0.85 16.61
CA PHE A 97 -22.01 -0.43 16.38
C PHE A 97 -23.52 -0.43 16.66
N ASP A 98 -24.06 0.66 17.23
CA ASP A 98 -25.44 0.75 17.70
C ASP A 98 -26.45 1.04 16.58
N ASP A 99 -25.99 1.56 15.43
CA ASP A 99 -26.86 1.88 14.30
C ASP A 99 -26.99 0.71 13.31
N ASN A 100 -28.24 0.33 13.00
CA ASN A 100 -28.55 -0.71 12.00
C ASN A 100 -27.88 -0.45 10.63
N SER A 101 -27.74 0.81 10.25
CA SER A 101 -27.05 1.22 9.02
C SER A 101 -25.53 1.07 9.06
N ALA A 102 -24.91 1.29 10.22
CA ALA A 102 -23.47 1.08 10.40
C ALA A 102 -23.15 -0.42 10.36
N MET A 103 -23.98 -1.24 11.01
CA MET A 103 -23.87 -2.70 10.97
C MET A 103 -23.99 -3.25 9.54
N LEU A 104 -24.93 -2.72 8.74
CA LEU A 104 -25.06 -3.10 7.32
C LEU A 104 -23.82 -2.72 6.50
N ALA A 105 -23.24 -1.53 6.73
CA ALA A 105 -22.03 -1.10 6.04
C ALA A 105 -20.83 -1.99 6.38
N ILE A 106 -20.66 -2.36 7.66
CA ILE A 106 -19.62 -3.29 8.11
C ILE A 106 -19.82 -4.68 7.49
N ALA A 107 -21.05 -5.20 7.46
CA ALA A 107 -21.34 -6.49 6.84
C ALA A 107 -21.00 -6.51 5.34
N LEU A 108 -21.41 -5.47 4.59
CA LEU A 108 -21.07 -5.32 3.18
C LEU A 108 -19.55 -5.21 2.95
N TYR A 109 -18.85 -4.51 3.84
CA TYR A 109 -17.39 -4.39 3.78
C TYR A 109 -16.69 -5.74 4.02
N LEU A 110 -17.14 -6.53 4.99
CA LEU A 110 -16.60 -7.88 5.24
C LEU A 110 -16.79 -8.80 4.03
N VAL A 111 -17.97 -8.76 3.40
CA VAL A 111 -18.24 -9.50 2.15
C VAL A 111 -17.31 -9.01 1.04
N ALA A 112 -17.13 -7.70 0.90
CA ALA A 112 -16.24 -7.12 -0.10
C ALA A 112 -14.78 -7.56 0.08
N ILE A 113 -14.25 -7.55 1.31
CA ILE A 113 -12.89 -8.06 1.59
C ILE A 113 -12.79 -9.55 1.26
N ALA A 114 -13.79 -10.35 1.64
CA ALA A 114 -13.78 -11.79 1.39
C ALA A 114 -13.60 -12.11 -0.10
N PHE A 115 -14.20 -11.31 -0.99
CA PHE A 115 -14.00 -11.42 -2.44
C PHE A 115 -12.71 -10.75 -2.94
N ALA A 116 -12.29 -9.62 -2.36
CA ALA A 116 -11.12 -8.89 -2.81
C ALA A 116 -9.80 -9.60 -2.46
N TYR A 117 -9.72 -10.27 -1.30
CA TYR A 117 -8.50 -10.88 -0.81
C TYR A 117 -7.93 -11.95 -1.76
N PRO A 118 -8.71 -12.94 -2.25
CA PRO A 118 -8.23 -13.91 -3.24
C PRO A 118 -7.72 -13.26 -4.54
N ILE A 119 -8.37 -12.18 -4.99
CA ILE A 119 -8.00 -11.45 -6.21
C ILE A 119 -6.65 -10.76 -6.04
N GLN A 120 -6.40 -10.15 -4.87
CA GLN A 120 -5.13 -9.48 -4.57
C GLN A 120 -3.97 -10.47 -4.42
N CYS A 121 -4.21 -11.67 -3.89
CA CYS A 121 -3.18 -12.70 -3.76
C CYS A 121 -2.79 -13.35 -5.09
N TYR A 122 -3.65 -13.30 -6.11
CA TYR A 122 -3.42 -13.95 -7.41
C TYR A 122 -2.08 -13.58 -8.07
N PRO A 123 -1.76 -12.28 -8.33
CA PRO A 123 -0.49 -11.92 -8.97
C PRO A 123 0.74 -12.30 -8.12
N ALA A 124 0.64 -12.20 -6.79
CA ALA A 124 1.73 -12.58 -5.89
C ALA A 124 2.05 -14.09 -5.99
N ILE A 125 1.02 -14.94 -5.96
CA ILE A 125 1.17 -16.39 -6.08
C ILE A 125 1.75 -16.77 -7.44
N GLN A 126 1.28 -16.14 -8.53
CA GLN A 126 1.80 -16.41 -9.87
C GLN A 126 3.30 -16.13 -9.98
N ILE A 127 3.77 -15.00 -9.44
CA ILE A 127 5.20 -14.65 -9.44
C ILE A 127 6.01 -15.68 -8.66
N ILE A 128 5.55 -16.10 -7.47
CA ILE A 128 6.24 -17.10 -6.64
C ILE A 128 6.33 -18.44 -7.39
N LEU A 129 5.25 -18.87 -8.04
CA LEU A 129 5.23 -20.12 -8.80
C LEU A 129 6.16 -20.10 -10.01
N GLU A 130 6.24 -18.97 -10.71
CA GLU A 130 7.16 -18.79 -11.84
C GLU A 130 8.62 -18.83 -11.38
N ILE A 131 8.98 -18.14 -10.30
CA ILE A 131 10.32 -18.19 -9.70
C ILE A 131 10.66 -19.63 -9.31
N LEU A 132 9.72 -20.33 -8.69
CA LEU A 132 9.93 -21.72 -8.29
C LEU A 132 10.11 -22.64 -9.49
N ARG A 133 9.34 -22.44 -10.57
CA ARG A 133 9.45 -23.20 -11.82
C ARG A 133 10.83 -23.01 -12.46
N ASN A 134 11.28 -21.77 -12.57
CA ASN A 134 12.55 -21.42 -13.20
C ASN A 134 13.75 -21.93 -12.38
N ARG A 135 13.63 -22.01 -11.06
CA ARG A 135 14.69 -22.55 -10.18
C ARG A 135 14.75 -24.08 -10.17
N LYS A 136 13.67 -24.76 -10.56
CA LYS A 136 13.50 -26.22 -10.45
C LYS A 136 13.08 -26.82 -11.80
N GLU A 137 13.84 -26.54 -12.85
CA GLU A 137 13.65 -27.12 -14.20
C GLU A 137 13.63 -28.67 -14.23
N THR A 138 14.10 -29.34 -13.17
CA THR A 138 14.21 -30.81 -13.07
C THR A 138 13.08 -31.52 -12.31
N LEU A 139 12.03 -30.82 -11.85
CA LEU A 139 10.96 -31.45 -11.07
C LEU A 139 9.80 -31.98 -11.95
N SER A 140 9.46 -33.25 -11.73
CA SER A 140 8.33 -33.95 -12.37
C SER A 140 7.01 -33.15 -12.27
N PRO A 141 6.18 -33.11 -13.33
CA PRO A 141 4.95 -32.29 -13.39
C PRO A 141 3.97 -32.56 -12.23
N LYS A 142 4.00 -33.77 -11.65
CA LYS A 142 3.19 -34.13 -10.47
C LYS A 142 3.61 -33.36 -9.22
N ASN A 143 4.91 -33.17 -9.00
CA ASN A 143 5.43 -32.45 -7.84
C ASN A 143 5.15 -30.95 -7.95
N MET A 144 5.18 -30.39 -9.16
CA MET A 144 4.84 -28.99 -9.41
C MET A 144 3.38 -28.68 -9.06
N ALA A 145 2.45 -29.58 -9.44
CA ALA A 145 1.03 -29.43 -9.11
C ALA A 145 0.75 -29.51 -7.59
N ILE A 146 1.51 -30.33 -6.87
CA ILE A 146 1.42 -30.40 -5.39
C ILE A 146 1.93 -29.10 -4.77
N ILE A 147 3.08 -28.60 -5.25
CA ILE A 147 3.64 -27.36 -4.72
C ILE A 147 2.71 -26.17 -4.98
N GLU A 148 2.06 -26.11 -6.14
CA GLU A 148 1.06 -25.06 -6.41
C GLU A 148 -0.13 -25.12 -5.45
N LYS A 149 -0.62 -26.32 -5.14
CA LYS A 149 -1.72 -26.50 -4.18
C LYS A 149 -1.33 -26.13 -2.76
N VAL A 150 -0.07 -26.32 -2.38
CA VAL A 150 0.45 -26.04 -1.02
C VAL A 150 0.91 -24.58 -0.86
N ALA A 151 1.39 -23.93 -1.92
CA ALA A 151 1.84 -22.54 -1.86
C ALA A 151 0.72 -21.55 -1.48
N ARG A 152 -0.50 -21.80 -1.96
CA ARG A 152 -1.68 -20.96 -1.68
C ARG A 152 -2.05 -20.91 -0.19
N PRO A 153 -2.30 -22.03 0.51
CA PRO A 153 -2.62 -22.00 1.94
C PRO A 153 -1.46 -21.47 2.78
N ILE A 154 -0.20 -21.74 2.43
CA ILE A 154 0.95 -21.17 3.15
C ILE A 154 0.93 -19.64 3.11
N PHE A 155 0.74 -19.05 1.92
CA PHE A 155 0.69 -17.60 1.75
C PHE A 155 -0.43 -16.95 2.60
N VAL A 156 -1.59 -17.59 2.63
CA VAL A 156 -2.74 -17.14 3.44
C VAL A 156 -2.44 -17.26 4.93
N THR A 157 -1.92 -18.40 5.40
CA THR A 157 -1.58 -18.60 6.81
C THR A 157 -0.51 -17.61 7.29
N THR A 158 0.51 -17.34 6.49
CA THR A 158 1.53 -16.33 6.83
C THR A 158 0.91 -14.94 6.97
N SER A 159 -0.04 -14.58 6.12
CA SER A 159 -0.75 -13.29 6.22
C SER A 159 -1.53 -13.17 7.54
N PHE A 160 -2.19 -14.25 7.97
CA PHE A 160 -2.89 -14.28 9.27
C PHE A 160 -1.93 -14.17 10.45
N LEU A 161 -0.77 -14.81 10.39
CA LEU A 161 0.26 -14.70 11.43
C LEU A 161 0.76 -13.26 11.57
N ILE A 162 1.00 -12.57 10.46
CA ILE A 162 1.42 -11.15 10.48
C ILE A 162 0.35 -10.27 11.12
N CYS A 163 -0.93 -10.50 10.78
CA CYS A 163 -2.06 -9.77 11.36
C CYS A 163 -2.18 -9.98 12.88
N TYR A 164 -1.83 -11.16 13.39
CA TYR A 164 -1.82 -11.45 14.83
C TYR A 164 -0.70 -10.69 15.55
N VAL A 165 0.48 -10.55 14.93
CA VAL A 165 1.65 -9.91 15.54
C VAL A 165 1.54 -8.38 15.55
N VAL A 166 0.98 -7.78 14.49
CA VAL A 166 0.88 -6.31 14.37
C VAL A 166 -0.60 -5.89 14.21
N PRO A 167 -1.32 -5.63 15.31
CA PRO A 167 -2.73 -5.23 15.25
C PRO A 167 -2.95 -3.77 14.83
N ILE A 168 -1.87 -3.01 14.62
CA ILE A 168 -1.88 -1.58 14.28
C ILE A 168 -1.73 -1.42 12.77
N GLN A 169 -2.86 -1.38 12.07
CA GLN A 169 -2.93 -1.44 10.60
C GLN A 169 -2.26 -0.24 9.92
N GLY A 170 -2.49 0.99 10.39
CA GLY A 170 -2.01 2.20 9.74
C GLY A 170 -0.48 2.28 9.77
N ALA A 171 0.13 2.01 10.92
CA ALA A 171 1.58 1.98 11.07
C ALA A 171 2.25 0.88 10.24
N PHE A 172 1.63 -0.31 10.15
CA PHE A 172 2.11 -1.39 9.30
C PHE A 172 2.07 -1.01 7.81
N VAL A 173 0.98 -0.40 7.34
CA VAL A 173 0.83 0.09 5.97
C VAL A 173 1.90 1.14 5.63
N ALA A 174 2.11 2.12 6.52
CA ALA A 174 3.13 3.15 6.34
C ALA A 174 4.54 2.56 6.27
N PHE A 175 4.84 1.57 7.13
CA PHE A 175 6.11 0.84 7.14
C PHE A 175 6.36 0.11 5.82
N VAL A 176 5.40 -0.69 5.35
CA VAL A 176 5.53 -1.43 4.09
C VAL A 176 5.62 -0.49 2.89
N GLY A 177 4.91 0.64 2.92
CA GLY A 177 5.02 1.70 1.92
C GLY A 177 6.43 2.30 1.87
N ASN A 178 6.93 2.73 3.02
CA ASN A 178 8.26 3.34 3.14
C ASN A 178 9.39 2.35 2.82
N LEU A 179 9.25 1.06 3.10
CA LEU A 179 10.28 0.05 2.83
C LEU A 179 10.18 -0.53 1.41
N CYS A 180 9.08 -1.22 1.10
CA CYS A 180 8.97 -1.98 -0.14
C CYS A 180 8.65 -1.06 -1.33
N THR A 181 7.71 -0.13 -1.15
CA THR A 181 7.20 0.65 -2.28
C THR A 181 8.21 1.70 -2.73
N THR A 182 8.90 2.39 -1.83
CA THR A 182 9.95 3.36 -2.20
C THR A 182 11.09 2.68 -2.99
N LEU A 183 11.51 1.48 -2.58
CA LEU A 183 12.58 0.74 -3.25
C LEU A 183 12.18 0.33 -4.67
N ILE A 184 10.98 -0.22 -4.86
CA ILE A 184 10.55 -0.72 -6.16
C ILE A 184 10.01 0.41 -7.06
N ALA A 185 9.31 1.40 -6.51
CA ALA A 185 8.66 2.46 -7.30
C ALA A 185 9.57 3.66 -7.60
N LEU A 186 10.54 3.97 -6.73
CA LEU A 186 11.41 5.15 -6.88
C LEU A 186 12.86 4.76 -7.15
N VAL A 187 13.45 3.93 -6.28
CA VAL A 187 14.89 3.61 -6.37
C VAL A 187 15.19 2.75 -7.60
N PHE A 188 14.40 1.70 -7.85
CA PHE A 188 14.64 0.79 -8.97
C PHE A 188 14.52 1.48 -10.35
N PRO A 189 13.48 2.28 -10.66
CA PRO A 189 13.40 2.98 -11.94
C PRO A 189 14.51 4.01 -12.13
N ALA A 190 14.88 4.76 -11.08
CA ALA A 190 15.97 5.72 -11.14
C ALA A 190 17.32 5.05 -11.43
N LEU A 191 17.60 3.91 -10.77
CA LEU A 191 18.81 3.11 -11.06
C LEU A 191 18.80 2.58 -12.49
N MET A 192 17.66 2.06 -12.95
CA MET A 192 17.51 1.55 -14.32
C MET A 192 17.72 2.64 -15.37
N GLU A 193 17.19 3.85 -15.17
CA GLU A 193 17.36 5.01 -16.07
C GLU A 193 18.85 5.41 -16.15
N ILE A 194 19.54 5.49 -15.00
CA ILE A 194 20.99 5.77 -14.92
C ILE A 194 21.80 4.70 -15.66
N CYS A 195 21.53 3.41 -15.44
CA CYS A 195 22.25 2.32 -16.10
C CYS A 195 22.01 2.29 -17.62
N LEU A 196 20.81 2.65 -18.08
CA LEU A 196 20.45 2.63 -19.49
C LEU A 196 21.05 3.81 -20.27
N LEU A 197 21.20 4.98 -19.63
CA LEU A 197 21.72 6.21 -20.26
C LEU A 197 23.26 6.32 -20.23
N TYR A 198 23.94 5.45 -19.47
CA TYR A 198 25.40 5.33 -19.46
C TYR A 198 25.92 4.83 -20.83
N PRO A 199 26.95 5.44 -21.46
CA PRO A 199 27.84 6.52 -20.99
C PRO A 199 27.62 7.94 -21.59
N ASN A 200 26.93 8.11 -22.72
CA ASN A 200 26.97 9.38 -23.50
C ASN A 200 25.61 10.06 -23.76
N ASN A 201 24.50 9.57 -23.18
CA ASN A 201 23.15 10.06 -23.50
C ASN A 201 22.42 10.73 -22.32
N TYR A 202 23.14 11.38 -21.40
CA TYR A 202 22.53 12.08 -20.26
C TYR A 202 21.76 13.38 -20.61
N GLY A 203 21.56 13.68 -21.90
CA GLY A 203 20.88 14.88 -22.37
C GLY A 203 21.68 16.17 -22.16
N LYS A 204 21.09 17.31 -22.55
CA LYS A 204 21.70 18.63 -22.37
C LYS A 204 21.86 18.93 -20.87
N TYR A 205 23.05 19.35 -20.44
CA TYR A 205 23.39 19.65 -19.04
C TYR A 205 23.23 18.50 -18.01
N HIS A 206 23.21 17.23 -18.43
CA HIS A 206 23.00 16.08 -17.51
C HIS A 206 21.69 16.15 -16.70
N PHE A 207 20.65 16.80 -17.24
CA PHE A 207 19.37 16.99 -16.54
C PHE A 207 18.72 15.66 -16.09
N TYR A 208 18.78 14.63 -16.93
CA TYR A 208 18.25 13.31 -16.59
C TYR A 208 18.97 12.70 -15.38
N LEU A 209 20.30 12.82 -15.32
CA LEU A 209 21.11 12.32 -14.22
C LEU A 209 20.78 13.05 -12.90
N ILE A 210 20.61 14.37 -12.93
CA ILE A 210 20.23 15.15 -11.74
C ILE A 210 18.84 14.75 -11.25
N LYS A 211 17.87 14.59 -12.17
CA LYS A 211 16.51 14.15 -11.84
C LYS A 211 16.54 12.78 -11.15
N ASP A 212 17.27 11.82 -11.72
CA ASP A 212 17.34 10.46 -11.19
C ASP A 212 18.08 10.41 -9.84
N LEU A 213 19.13 11.22 -9.67
CA LEU A 213 19.84 11.32 -8.39
C LEU A 213 18.95 11.91 -7.28
N ILE A 214 18.13 12.93 -7.59
CA ILE A 214 17.17 13.50 -6.65
C ILE A 214 16.11 12.47 -6.26
N VAL A 215 15.54 11.75 -7.23
CA VAL A 215 14.54 10.71 -6.98
C VAL A 215 15.13 9.57 -6.14
N LEU A 216 16.37 9.18 -6.43
CA LEU A 216 17.10 8.16 -5.68
C LEU A 216 17.38 8.59 -4.24
N GLY A 217 17.84 9.83 -4.03
CA GLY A 217 18.05 10.39 -2.70
C GLY A 217 16.75 10.50 -1.90
N PHE A 218 15.66 10.94 -2.53
CA PHE A 218 14.34 10.99 -1.91
C PHE A 218 13.85 9.58 -1.54
N GLY A 219 13.97 8.61 -2.44
CA GLY A 219 13.60 7.22 -2.20
C GLY A 219 14.38 6.58 -1.03
N LEU A 220 15.70 6.78 -0.98
CA LEU A 220 16.54 6.27 0.11
C LEU A 220 16.25 6.96 1.45
N SER A 221 16.01 8.28 1.45
CA SER A 221 15.65 8.99 2.68
C SER A 221 14.31 8.50 3.23
N CYS A 222 13.31 8.28 2.38
CA CYS A 222 12.04 7.68 2.80
C CYS A 222 12.21 6.24 3.31
N ALA A 223 13.07 5.45 2.67
CA ALA A 223 13.35 4.08 3.10
C ALA A 223 14.07 4.02 4.45
N ILE A 224 15.05 4.89 4.71
CA ILE A 224 15.82 4.85 5.96
C ILE A 224 15.05 5.56 7.09
N LEU A 225 14.70 6.84 6.88
CA LEU A 225 14.05 7.65 7.90
C LEU A 225 12.60 7.20 8.13
N GLY A 226 11.85 6.92 7.06
CA GLY A 226 10.47 6.48 7.17
C GLY A 226 10.34 5.13 7.89
N VAL A 227 11.25 4.19 7.64
CA VAL A 227 11.27 2.89 8.33
C VAL A 227 11.66 3.06 9.80
N ALA A 228 12.71 3.85 10.11
CA ALA A 228 13.14 4.07 11.48
C ALA A 228 12.02 4.72 12.32
N LEU A 229 11.37 5.77 11.79
CA LEU A 229 10.30 6.48 12.49
C LEU A 229 9.02 5.65 12.61
N CYS A 230 8.64 4.90 11.56
CA CYS A 230 7.48 4.01 11.65
C CYS A 230 7.72 2.85 12.63
N THR A 231 8.94 2.30 12.66
CA THR A 231 9.29 1.25 13.62
C THR A 231 9.23 1.76 15.06
N TYR A 232 9.73 2.97 15.31
CA TYR A 232 9.61 3.62 16.62
C TYR A 232 8.14 3.82 17.02
N LEU A 233 7.30 4.30 16.10
CA LEU A 233 5.88 4.50 16.33
C LEU A 233 5.16 3.17 16.64
N ILE A 234 5.47 2.10 15.91
CA ILE A 234 4.93 0.74 16.16
C ILE A 234 5.37 0.27 17.55
N TYR A 235 6.64 0.43 17.90
CA TYR A 235 7.17 0.01 19.20
C TYR A 235 6.47 0.70 20.36
N VAL A 236 6.33 2.04 20.30
CA VAL A 236 5.64 2.83 21.33
C VAL A 236 4.18 2.40 21.45
N ARG A 237 3.46 2.21 20.33
CA ARG A 237 2.06 1.79 20.36
C ARG A 237 1.87 0.37 20.90
N ILE A 238 2.78 -0.56 20.60
CA ILE A 238 2.75 -1.92 21.16
C ILE A 238 2.98 -1.90 22.67
N LEU A 239 3.89 -1.05 23.16
CA LEU A 239 4.12 -0.86 24.59
C LEU A 239 2.88 -0.30 25.30
N CYS A 240 2.22 0.70 24.72
CA CYS A 240 0.96 1.23 25.26
C CYS A 240 -0.14 0.16 25.33
N LEU A 241 -0.22 -0.74 24.34
CA LEU A 241 -1.18 -1.85 24.35
C LEU A 241 -0.88 -2.91 25.43
N HIS A 242 0.39 -3.07 25.83
CA HIS A 242 0.82 -4.04 26.84
C HIS A 242 0.99 -3.46 28.25
N SER A 243 0.72 -2.16 28.46
CA SER A 243 0.79 -1.51 29.78
C SER A 243 -0.62 -1.29 30.34
N PRO A 244 -1.24 -2.27 31.03
CA PRO A 244 -2.57 -2.13 31.61
C PRO A 244 -2.58 -1.36 32.95
N ASN A 245 -1.66 -0.42 33.19
CA ASN A 245 -1.55 0.23 34.50
C ASN A 245 -0.95 1.65 34.43
N ASP A 246 -1.68 2.60 33.84
CA ASP A 246 -1.56 3.99 34.28
C ASP A 246 -2.92 4.71 34.19
N ASP A 247 -3.92 4.15 34.90
CA ASP A 247 -5.06 4.92 35.42
C ASP A 247 -4.59 5.69 36.67
N SER A 248 -3.62 6.59 36.52
CA SER A 248 -3.29 7.61 37.53
C SER A 248 -2.33 8.66 36.98
N ILE A 249 -2.89 9.70 36.32
CA ILE A 249 -2.70 11.15 36.57
C ILE A 249 -3.20 11.95 35.36
#